data_AF-A0A1I0C921-F1
#
_entry.id   AF-A0A1I0C921-F1
#
_cell.length_a   1.000
_cell.length_b   1.000
_cell.length_c   1.000
_cell.angle_alpha   90.00
_cell.angle_beta   90.00
_cell.angle_gamma   90.00
#
_symmetry.space_group_name_H-M   'P 1'
#
loop_
_entity.id
_entity.type
_entity.pdbx_description
1 polymer ?
#
loop_
_entity_poly.entity_id
_entity_poly.type
_entity_poly.pdbx_seq_one_letter_code
_entity_poly.pdbx_strand_id
1 'polypeptide(L)'
;MKRNFCLRILLACTLLTAATACSDDWDGYVGKPYTTTLEVQPELGFTGVVMGPRNYLVTCFYGTNDKGETYTFGTTEIKGFTFEEGNAYTIRIHATPNKWDYVAGDGPAYEYELLKVISKRHVGIDESQAHEETLLLEDAVDQDGLYYKARNEATGEEFTLCRGEIIGFRPNNPDALWQYRVKVKVYPQAKPTNYVNNHTDKFRLVEVLSATRVGPMPGQ
;
A
#
# COMPACT_ATOMS: atom_id res chain seq x y z
N MET A 1 61.61 -39.02 -6.87
CA MET A 1 61.53 -37.54 -6.85
C MET A 1 60.88 -37.08 -8.16
N LYS A 2 59.66 -36.53 -8.04
CA LYS A 2 58.95 -35.59 -8.94
C LYS A 2 59.02 -35.76 -10.47
N ARG A 3 58.00 -36.41 -11.04
CA ARG A 3 57.49 -36.11 -12.40
C ARG A 3 56.09 -36.69 -12.54
N ASN A 4 55.07 -35.97 -12.05
CA ASN A 4 53.64 -36.22 -12.32
C ASN A 4 52.73 -35.11 -11.73
N PHE A 5 53.22 -33.85 -11.68
CA PHE A 5 52.45 -32.76 -11.06
C PHE A 5 52.06 -31.61 -12.01
N CYS A 6 52.67 -31.51 -13.20
CA CYS A 6 52.43 -30.34 -14.06
C CYS A 6 51.36 -30.54 -15.16
N LEU A 7 50.89 -31.76 -15.42
CA LEU A 7 49.99 -32.01 -16.57
C LEU A 7 48.50 -32.12 -16.19
N ARG A 8 48.15 -32.18 -14.90
CA ARG A 8 46.74 -32.19 -14.44
C ARG A 8 46.21 -30.83 -14.00
N ILE A 9 47.05 -29.81 -13.91
CA ILE A 9 46.64 -28.44 -13.55
C ILE A 9 46.21 -27.64 -14.80
N LEU A 10 46.70 -27.97 -16.00
CA LEU A 10 46.38 -27.22 -17.22
C LEU A 10 45.04 -27.60 -17.89
N LEU A 11 44.42 -28.75 -17.53
CA LEU A 11 43.12 -29.15 -18.08
C LEU A 11 41.92 -28.73 -17.18
N ALA A 12 42.20 -28.15 -16.01
CA ALA A 12 41.19 -27.64 -15.09
C ALA A 12 40.93 -26.13 -15.27
N CYS A 13 41.77 -25.42 -16.03
CA CYS A 13 41.67 -23.97 -16.22
C CYS A 13 40.98 -23.53 -17.52
N THR A 14 40.62 -24.45 -18.42
CA THR A 14 40.01 -24.11 -19.73
C THR A 14 38.53 -24.50 -19.85
N LEU A 15 37.91 -25.04 -18.79
CA LEU A 15 36.48 -25.37 -18.73
C LEU A 15 35.66 -24.44 -17.82
N LEU A 16 36.26 -23.36 -17.31
CA LEU A 16 35.61 -22.39 -16.42
C LEU A 16 35.42 -20.99 -17.04
N THR A 17 35.67 -20.82 -18.34
CA THR A 17 35.49 -19.55 -19.05
C THR A 17 34.28 -19.53 -19.98
N ALA A 18 33.40 -20.52 -19.91
CA ALA A 18 32.16 -20.57 -20.68
C ALA A 18 30.94 -20.62 -19.75
N ALA A 19 30.52 -19.44 -19.26
CA ALA A 19 29.15 -19.07 -18.87
C ALA A 19 29.10 -18.05 -17.70
N THR A 20 29.67 -16.86 -17.89
CA THR A 20 29.13 -15.63 -17.27
C THR A 20 29.38 -14.48 -18.23
N ALA A 21 28.78 -14.54 -19.41
CA ALA A 21 28.30 -13.30 -20.00
C ALA A 21 27.10 -12.91 -19.12
N CYS A 22 27.32 -12.03 -18.14
CA CYS A 22 26.21 -11.25 -17.59
C CYS A 22 25.64 -10.49 -18.78
N SER A 23 24.55 -10.99 -19.37
CA SER A 23 23.72 -10.18 -20.25
C SER A 23 22.99 -9.19 -19.35
N ASP A 24 23.69 -8.12 -18.96
CA ASP A 24 23.17 -7.00 -18.17
C ASP A 24 22.35 -6.04 -19.04
N ASP A 25 21.73 -6.52 -20.13
CA ASP A 25 20.90 -5.72 -21.03
C ASP A 25 19.52 -5.47 -20.39
N TRP A 26 19.50 -4.54 -19.44
CA TRP A 26 18.29 -3.95 -18.87
C TRP A 26 17.92 -2.63 -19.57
N ASP A 27 18.45 -2.41 -20.77
CA ASP A 27 18.10 -1.26 -21.59
C ASP A 27 16.59 -1.28 -21.90
N GLY A 28 15.93 -0.13 -21.66
CA GLY A 28 14.49 0.00 -21.80
C GLY A 28 13.66 -0.33 -20.56
N TYR A 29 14.30 -0.73 -19.45
CA TYR A 29 13.64 -0.88 -18.14
C TYR A 29 13.86 0.35 -17.25
N VAL A 30 12.94 0.59 -16.31
CA VAL A 30 13.01 1.74 -15.38
C VAL A 30 14.12 1.63 -14.34
N GLY A 31 14.78 0.49 -14.27
CA GLY A 31 15.91 0.26 -13.39
C GLY A 31 16.40 -1.19 -13.49
N LYS A 32 17.11 -1.63 -12.45
CA LYS A 32 17.68 -2.97 -12.35
C LYS A 32 16.94 -3.78 -11.29
N PRO A 33 16.87 -5.11 -11.43
CA PRO A 33 16.32 -5.95 -10.38
C PRO A 33 17.15 -5.84 -9.11
N TYR A 34 16.48 -5.92 -7.96
CA TYR A 34 17.14 -5.87 -6.67
C TYR A 34 16.43 -6.72 -5.64
N THR A 35 17.17 -7.12 -4.61
CA THR A 35 16.65 -7.82 -3.45
C THR A 35 16.87 -6.95 -2.23
N THR A 36 15.86 -6.78 -1.40
CA THR A 36 15.97 -5.99 -0.18
C THR A 36 15.23 -6.64 0.99
N THR A 37 15.63 -6.25 2.19
CA THR A 37 14.93 -6.60 3.43
C THR A 37 14.13 -5.39 3.88
N LEU A 38 12.87 -5.59 4.25
CA LEU A 38 11.97 -4.56 4.74
C LEU A 38 11.55 -4.85 6.17
N GLU A 39 11.60 -3.84 7.02
CA GLU A 39 10.87 -3.76 8.28
C GLU A 39 9.48 -3.18 8.00
N VAL A 40 8.46 -4.02 8.09
CA VAL A 40 7.08 -3.66 7.78
C VAL A 40 6.37 -3.20 9.06
N GLN A 41 5.78 -2.03 9.00
CA GLN A 41 5.02 -1.44 10.10
C GLN A 41 3.72 -2.22 10.35
N PRO A 42 3.27 -2.31 11.62
CA PRO A 42 2.11 -3.12 11.98
C PRO A 42 0.77 -2.52 11.57
N GLU A 43 0.72 -1.23 11.25
CA GLU A 43 -0.52 -0.53 10.95
C GLU A 43 -0.65 -0.19 9.47
N LEU A 44 -1.88 -0.29 8.96
CA LEU A 44 -2.26 0.29 7.69
C LEU A 44 -2.20 1.82 7.77
N GLY A 45 -1.80 2.40 6.64
CA GLY A 45 -1.93 3.80 6.33
C GLY A 45 -2.55 4.00 4.95
N PHE A 46 -2.21 5.12 4.33
CA PHE A 46 -2.69 5.50 3.00
C PHE A 46 -1.53 5.89 2.10
N THR A 47 -1.67 5.63 0.80
CA THR A 47 -0.62 5.92 -0.17
C THR A 47 -0.38 7.42 -0.38
N GLY A 48 -1.27 8.26 0.16
CA GLY A 48 -1.29 9.71 -0.07
C GLY A 48 -1.75 10.08 -1.49
N VAL A 49 -1.95 9.10 -2.38
CA VAL A 49 -2.37 9.28 -3.77
C VAL A 49 -3.84 8.93 -3.89
N VAL A 50 -4.60 9.90 -4.40
CA VAL A 50 -6.02 9.76 -4.71
C VAL A 50 -6.11 9.25 -6.16
N MET A 51 -6.71 8.08 -6.36
CA MET A 51 -6.71 7.40 -7.66
C MET A 51 -8.02 7.60 -8.43
N GLY A 52 -7.91 8.09 -9.66
CA GLY A 52 -8.99 8.15 -10.65
C GLY A 52 -10.08 9.19 -10.36
N PRO A 53 -11.10 9.30 -11.24
CA PRO A 53 -12.15 10.31 -11.18
C PRO A 53 -13.14 10.14 -10.00
N ARG A 54 -12.91 9.17 -9.10
CA ARG A 54 -13.81 8.84 -7.98
C ARG A 54 -13.17 9.08 -6.61
N ASN A 55 -12.08 9.84 -6.57
CA ASN A 55 -11.31 10.17 -5.36
C ASN A 55 -11.19 9.04 -4.34
N TYR A 56 -10.69 7.89 -4.81
CA TYR A 56 -10.54 6.72 -3.95
C TYR A 56 -9.12 6.67 -3.37
N LEU A 57 -9.03 6.77 -2.05
CA LEU A 57 -7.82 6.58 -1.28
C LEU A 57 -7.59 5.09 -1.05
N VAL A 58 -6.38 4.63 -1.33
CA VAL A 58 -6.01 3.22 -1.22
C VAL A 58 -5.28 2.99 0.11
N THR A 59 -5.74 1.97 0.85
CA THR A 59 -5.04 1.51 2.04
C THR A 59 -3.74 0.79 1.66
N CYS A 60 -2.71 1.04 2.44
CA CYS A 60 -1.38 0.49 2.21
C CYS A 60 -0.71 0.09 3.53
N PHE A 61 0.41 -0.62 3.42
CA PHE A 61 1.35 -0.78 4.53
C PHE A 61 2.70 -0.16 4.14
N TYR A 62 3.45 0.25 5.14
CA TYR A 62 4.78 0.83 4.96
C TYR A 62 5.86 -0.20 5.28
N GLY A 63 6.91 -0.23 4.46
CA GLY A 63 8.10 -1.02 4.68
C GLY A 63 9.35 -0.16 4.59
N THR A 64 10.20 -0.19 5.60
CA THR A 64 11.48 0.55 5.59
C THR A 64 12.63 -0.41 5.36
N ASN A 65 13.52 -0.10 4.41
CA ASN A 65 14.70 -0.93 4.16
C ASN A 65 15.86 -0.60 5.09
N ASP A 66 16.96 -1.35 4.96
CA ASP A 66 18.19 -1.19 5.74
C ASP A 66 18.92 0.15 5.51
N LYS A 67 18.57 0.89 4.45
CA LYS A 67 19.06 2.24 4.16
C LYS A 67 18.18 3.34 4.76
N GLY A 68 17.08 2.98 5.42
CA GLY A 68 16.10 3.93 5.95
C GLY A 68 15.13 4.46 4.90
N GLU A 69 15.11 3.91 3.69
CA GLU A 69 14.16 4.28 2.64
C GLU A 69 12.81 3.62 2.94
N THR A 70 11.74 4.42 2.98
CA THR A 70 10.38 3.93 3.25
C THR A 70 9.62 3.78 1.95
N TYR A 71 9.05 2.60 1.77
CA TYR A 71 8.22 2.22 0.65
C TYR A 71 6.77 2.06 1.13
N THR A 72 5.86 2.31 0.20
CA THR A 72 4.42 2.15 0.39
C THR A 72 3.97 1.02 -0.53
N PHE A 73 3.25 0.05 0.02
CA PHE A 73 2.70 -1.06 -0.76
C PHE A 73 1.20 -1.16 -0.57
N GLY A 74 0.46 -1.34 -1.65
CA GLY A 74 -0.91 -1.83 -1.58
C GLY A 74 -0.96 -3.16 -0.81
N THR A 75 -2.07 -3.44 -0.14
CA THR A 75 -2.22 -4.63 0.72
C THR A 75 -2.05 -5.98 0.01
N THR A 76 -2.03 -5.98 -1.32
CA THR A 76 -1.84 -7.16 -2.18
C THR A 76 -0.69 -7.00 -3.19
N GLU A 77 0.11 -5.93 -3.09
CA GLU A 77 1.11 -5.58 -4.10
C GLU A 77 2.33 -6.50 -4.10
N ILE A 78 2.71 -7.04 -2.95
CA ILE A 78 3.82 -8.00 -2.84
C ILE A 78 3.26 -9.42 -3.05
N LYS A 79 3.56 -10.01 -4.21
CA LYS A 79 3.13 -11.36 -4.55
C LYS A 79 3.63 -12.37 -3.51
N GLY A 80 2.71 -13.18 -3.00
CA GLY A 80 3.01 -14.20 -1.99
C GLY A 80 3.08 -13.68 -0.55
N PHE A 81 2.87 -12.38 -0.32
CA PHE A 81 2.74 -11.80 1.01
C PHE A 81 1.29 -11.41 1.28
N THR A 82 0.77 -11.81 2.43
CA THR A 82 -0.52 -11.36 2.94
C THR A 82 -0.27 -10.54 4.19
N PHE A 83 -0.49 -9.24 4.10
CA PHE A 83 -0.36 -8.36 5.25
C PHE A 83 -1.50 -8.62 6.24
N GLU A 84 -1.15 -8.96 7.47
CA GLU A 84 -2.09 -8.98 8.59
C GLU A 84 -1.75 -7.85 9.56
N GLU A 85 -2.67 -6.91 9.69
CA GLU A 85 -2.54 -5.75 10.57
C GLU A 85 -2.31 -6.14 12.05
N GLY A 86 -1.60 -5.29 12.78
CA GLY A 86 -1.18 -5.52 14.16
C GLY A 86 0.07 -6.40 14.28
N ASN A 87 0.69 -6.82 13.17
CA ASN A 87 1.93 -7.57 13.18
C ASN A 87 3.07 -6.74 12.60
N ALA A 88 4.18 -6.66 13.31
CA ALA A 88 5.45 -6.20 12.75
C ALA A 88 6.11 -7.37 12.02
N TYR A 89 6.62 -7.12 10.81
CA TYR A 89 7.35 -8.11 10.03
C TYR A 89 8.75 -7.64 9.69
N THR A 90 9.66 -8.60 9.55
CA THR A 90 10.84 -8.44 8.71
C THR A 90 10.67 -9.37 7.53
N ILE A 91 10.61 -8.84 6.32
CA ILE A 91 10.47 -9.65 5.09
C ILE A 91 11.62 -9.38 4.15
N ARG A 92 11.97 -10.37 3.34
CA ARG A 92 12.87 -10.20 2.20
C ARG A 92 12.08 -10.35 0.91
N ILE A 93 12.24 -9.38 0.03
CA ILE A 93 11.54 -9.31 -1.25
C ILE A 93 12.53 -9.20 -2.40
N HIS A 94 12.08 -9.61 -3.58
CA HIS A 94 12.73 -9.32 -4.85
C HIS A 94 11.86 -8.36 -5.66
N ALA A 95 12.48 -7.36 -6.27
CA ALA A 95 11.84 -6.39 -7.14
C ALA A 95 12.34 -6.60 -8.57
N THR A 96 11.42 -6.83 -9.50
CA THR A 96 11.69 -6.95 -10.93
C THR A 96 11.27 -5.65 -11.61
N PRO A 97 12.16 -4.94 -12.31
CA PRO A 97 11.81 -3.67 -12.96
C PRO A 97 10.88 -3.93 -14.15
N ASN A 98 9.99 -2.98 -14.40
CA ASN A 98 9.18 -2.95 -15.61
C ASN A 98 9.82 -2.10 -16.72
N LYS A 99 9.32 -2.28 -17.95
CA LYS A 99 9.73 -1.49 -19.09
C LYS A 99 9.17 -0.06 -19.01
N TRP A 100 9.89 0.89 -19.58
CA TRP A 100 9.49 2.31 -19.59
C TRP A 100 8.14 2.55 -20.26
N ASP A 101 7.80 1.82 -21.32
CA ASP A 101 6.52 1.95 -22.02
C ASP A 101 5.32 1.55 -21.15
N TYR A 102 5.48 0.46 -20.39
CA TYR A 102 4.48 0.03 -19.41
C TYR A 102 4.30 1.05 -18.29
N VAL A 103 5.41 1.57 -17.75
CA VAL A 103 5.36 2.56 -16.66
C VAL A 103 4.83 3.91 -17.14
N ALA A 104 5.16 4.33 -18.36
CA ALA A 104 4.59 5.53 -18.98
C ALA A 104 3.09 5.39 -19.26
N GLY A 105 2.59 4.17 -19.35
CA GLY A 105 1.16 3.84 -19.38
C GLY A 105 0.53 3.69 -17.99
N ASP A 106 1.08 4.36 -16.98
CA ASP A 106 0.66 4.29 -15.56
C ASP A 106 0.82 2.90 -14.90
N GLY A 107 1.66 2.03 -15.47
CA GLY A 107 2.05 0.76 -14.83
C GLY A 107 3.03 0.95 -13.66
N PRO A 108 3.08 0.02 -12.68
CA PRO A 108 4.04 0.08 -11.59
C PRO A 108 5.48 -0.03 -12.09
N ALA A 109 6.40 0.72 -11.47
CA ALA A 109 7.82 0.69 -11.80
C ALA A 109 8.47 -0.68 -11.58
N TYR A 110 8.01 -1.42 -10.56
CA TYR A 110 8.52 -2.74 -10.22
C TYR A 110 7.37 -3.68 -9.87
N GLU A 111 7.56 -4.96 -10.17
CA GLU A 111 6.78 -6.05 -9.58
C GLU A 111 7.54 -6.60 -8.37
N TYR A 112 6.83 -6.83 -7.27
CA TYR A 112 7.43 -7.29 -6.02
C TYR A 112 6.98 -8.71 -5.68
N GLU A 113 7.93 -9.57 -5.31
CA GLU A 113 7.67 -10.91 -4.81
C GLU A 113 8.29 -11.15 -3.43
N LEU A 114 7.55 -11.85 -2.58
CA LEU A 114 8.07 -12.31 -1.30
C LEU A 114 9.03 -13.47 -1.52
N LEU A 115 10.29 -13.29 -1.08
CA LEU A 115 11.24 -14.38 -1.01
C LEU A 115 11.15 -15.11 0.33
N LYS A 116 11.01 -14.37 1.43
CA LYS A 116 11.02 -14.94 2.78
C LYS A 116 10.39 -14.01 3.82
N VAL A 117 9.58 -14.56 4.71
CA VAL A 117 9.29 -13.92 6.01
C VAL A 117 10.43 -14.28 6.97
N ILE A 118 11.22 -13.29 7.38
CA ILE A 118 12.34 -13.47 8.31
C ILE A 118 11.83 -13.47 9.75
N SER A 119 10.91 -12.55 10.06
CA SER A 119 10.26 -12.48 11.37
C SER A 119 8.81 -12.01 11.24
N LYS A 120 7.96 -12.44 12.16
CA LYS A 120 6.59 -11.96 12.37
C LYS A 120 6.35 -11.92 13.87
N ARG A 121 5.93 -10.76 14.39
CA ARG A 121 5.57 -10.59 15.79
C ARG A 121 4.30 -9.76 15.88
N HIS A 122 3.31 -10.28 16.61
CA HIS A 122 2.13 -9.51 16.95
C HIS A 122 2.50 -8.41 17.97
N VAL A 123 2.16 -7.17 17.65
CA VAL A 123 2.42 -5.98 18.49
C VAL A 123 1.18 -5.12 18.70
N GLY A 124 0.07 -5.45 18.03
CA GLY A 124 -1.16 -4.67 18.08
C GLY A 124 -1.10 -3.38 17.25
N ILE A 125 -2.14 -2.58 17.39
CA ILE A 125 -2.27 -1.21 16.85
C ILE A 125 -2.14 -0.27 18.06
N ASP A 126 -1.47 0.87 17.90
CA ASP A 126 -1.45 1.87 18.98
C ASP A 126 -2.81 2.56 19.06
N GLU A 127 -3.55 2.27 20.13
CA GLU A 127 -4.85 2.87 20.41
C GLU A 127 -4.81 3.86 21.58
N SER A 128 -3.61 4.27 22.04
CA SER A 128 -3.46 5.07 23.25
C SER A 128 -4.15 6.44 23.21
N GLN A 129 -4.28 7.02 22.02
CA GLN A 129 -4.99 8.29 21.77
C GLN A 129 -6.33 8.09 21.05
N ALA A 130 -6.75 6.84 20.85
CA ALA A 130 -7.91 6.55 20.04
C ALA A 130 -9.21 6.66 20.84
N HIS A 131 -10.24 7.20 20.22
CA HIS A 131 -11.60 7.27 20.77
C HIS A 131 -12.64 6.91 19.72
N GLU A 132 -13.85 6.58 20.15
CA GLU A 132 -14.93 6.23 19.24
C GLU A 132 -15.84 7.42 18.96
N GLU A 133 -16.26 7.56 17.71
CA GLU A 133 -17.21 8.56 17.26
C GLU A 133 -18.29 7.91 16.38
N THR A 134 -19.43 8.58 16.26
CA THR A 134 -20.46 8.25 15.26
C THR A 134 -20.46 9.33 14.20
N LEU A 135 -20.27 8.93 12.95
CA LEU A 135 -20.28 9.83 11.80
C LEU A 135 -21.50 9.56 10.92
N LEU A 136 -22.10 10.65 10.44
CA LEU A 136 -23.05 10.66 9.34
C LEU A 136 -22.27 10.97 8.06
N LEU A 137 -22.30 10.05 7.10
CA LEU A 137 -21.62 10.20 5.82
C LEU A 137 -22.65 10.33 4.71
N GLU A 138 -22.49 11.32 3.84
CA GLU A 138 -23.28 11.48 2.62
C GLU A 138 -22.36 11.46 1.41
N ASP A 139 -22.60 10.54 0.46
CA ASP A 139 -21.92 10.56 -0.84
C ASP A 139 -22.20 11.90 -1.54
N ALA A 140 -21.14 12.58 -1.97
CA ALA A 140 -21.20 13.82 -2.72
C ALA A 140 -20.24 13.78 -3.92
N VAL A 141 -20.62 14.44 -5.02
CA VAL A 141 -19.82 14.52 -6.24
C VAL A 141 -19.59 15.97 -6.59
N ASP A 142 -18.35 16.32 -6.92
CA ASP A 142 -18.01 17.60 -7.54
C ASP A 142 -17.07 17.40 -8.74
N GLN A 143 -16.42 18.48 -9.16
CA GLN A 143 -15.47 18.51 -10.28
C GLN A 143 -14.22 17.65 -10.03
N ASP A 144 -13.85 17.44 -8.76
CA ASP A 144 -12.65 16.73 -8.36
C ASP A 144 -12.96 15.25 -8.13
N GLY A 145 -14.21 14.88 -7.84
CA GLY A 145 -14.68 13.49 -7.85
C GLY A 145 -15.73 13.18 -6.79
N LEU A 146 -15.85 11.88 -6.46
CA LEU A 146 -16.78 11.36 -5.46
C LEU A 146 -16.11 11.29 -4.07
N TYR A 147 -16.75 11.84 -3.05
CA TYR A 147 -16.25 11.90 -1.67
C TYR A 147 -17.41 11.77 -0.66
N TYR A 148 -17.11 11.76 0.64
CA TYR A 148 -18.11 11.87 1.69
C TYR A 148 -18.11 13.26 2.33
N LYS A 149 -19.29 13.87 2.41
CA LYS A 149 -19.56 14.90 3.42
C LYS A 149 -19.79 14.19 4.74
N ALA A 150 -18.84 14.31 5.66
CA ALA A 150 -18.90 13.70 6.97
C ALA A 150 -19.36 14.73 8.00
N ARG A 151 -20.22 14.30 8.92
CA ARG A 151 -20.58 15.07 10.11
C ARG A 151 -20.48 14.19 11.34
N ASN A 152 -19.77 14.65 12.37
CA ASN A 152 -19.81 14.03 13.68
C ASN A 152 -21.20 14.21 14.29
N GLU A 153 -21.85 13.11 14.67
CA GLU A 153 -23.23 13.13 15.16
C GLU A 153 -23.38 13.83 16.52
N ALA A 154 -22.36 13.76 17.38
CA ALA A 154 -22.40 14.33 18.71
C ALA A 154 -22.04 15.82 18.73
N THR A 155 -21.03 16.23 17.96
CA THR A 155 -20.52 17.62 17.96
C THR A 155 -21.14 18.47 16.86
N GLY A 156 -21.66 17.85 15.80
CA GLY A 156 -22.12 18.54 14.60
C GLY A 156 -20.99 19.06 13.70
N GLU A 157 -19.73 18.77 14.04
CA GLU A 157 -18.57 19.15 13.22
C GLU A 157 -18.62 18.49 11.85
N GLU A 158 -18.37 19.26 10.80
CA GLU A 158 -18.41 18.80 9.40
C GLU A 158 -17.01 18.81 8.78
N PHE A 159 -16.70 17.76 8.04
CA PHE A 159 -15.43 17.60 7.33
C PHE A 159 -15.62 16.72 6.09
N THR A 160 -14.58 16.62 5.28
CA THR A 160 -14.60 15.86 4.02
C THR A 160 -13.72 14.63 4.16
N LEU A 161 -14.21 13.49 3.67
CA LEU A 161 -13.42 12.26 3.56
C LEU A 161 -13.34 11.80 2.11
N CYS A 162 -12.14 11.40 1.67
CA CYS A 162 -12.02 10.65 0.43
C CYS A 162 -12.73 9.29 0.56
N ARG A 163 -13.16 8.70 -0.55
CA ARG A 163 -13.63 7.31 -0.47
C ARG A 163 -12.47 6.38 -0.15
N GLY A 164 -12.70 5.36 0.67
CA GLY A 164 -11.64 4.44 1.11
C GLY A 164 -10.78 4.96 2.25
N GLU A 165 -11.01 6.20 2.71
CA GLU A 165 -10.28 6.81 3.82
C GLU A 165 -10.65 6.26 5.20
N ILE A 166 -11.83 5.67 5.35
CA ILE A 166 -12.15 4.92 6.58
C ILE A 166 -11.63 3.50 6.38
N ILE A 167 -10.57 3.13 7.10
CA ILE A 167 -9.99 1.78 7.01
C ILE A 167 -11.05 0.75 7.40
N GLY A 168 -11.23 -0.26 6.55
CA GLY A 168 -12.24 -1.31 6.75
C GLY A 168 -13.64 -0.93 6.28
N PHE A 169 -13.88 0.32 5.86
CA PHE A 169 -15.15 0.72 5.26
C PHE A 169 -15.14 0.51 3.75
N ARG A 170 -16.17 -0.19 3.27
CA ARG A 170 -16.45 -0.31 1.84
C ARG A 170 -17.87 0.18 1.59
N PRO A 171 -18.06 1.17 0.71
CA PRO A 171 -19.39 1.60 0.37
C PRO A 171 -20.17 0.49 -0.32
N ASN A 172 -21.49 0.54 -0.17
CA ASN A 172 -22.41 -0.24 -0.98
C ASN A 172 -22.30 0.18 -2.45
N ASN A 173 -22.76 -0.70 -3.35
CA ASN A 173 -22.74 -0.60 -4.82
C ASN A 173 -22.25 0.76 -5.39
N PRO A 174 -21.12 0.80 -6.12
CA PRO A 174 -20.51 2.04 -6.62
C PRO A 174 -21.36 2.83 -7.63
N ASP A 175 -22.49 2.29 -8.09
CA ASP A 175 -23.39 2.91 -9.07
C ASP A 175 -24.55 3.70 -8.43
N ALA A 176 -24.56 3.85 -7.11
CA ALA A 176 -25.56 4.62 -6.40
C ALA A 176 -24.93 5.55 -5.35
N LEU A 177 -25.64 6.63 -5.05
CA LEU A 177 -25.34 7.50 -3.93
C LEU A 177 -26.00 6.95 -2.66
N TRP A 178 -25.28 7.03 -1.55
CA TRP A 178 -25.70 6.54 -0.25
C TRP A 178 -25.49 7.56 0.85
N GLN A 179 -26.32 7.42 1.88
CA GLN A 179 -26.07 7.97 3.20
C GLN A 179 -25.77 6.83 4.17
N TYR A 180 -24.76 7.01 5.01
CA TYR A 180 -24.36 6.06 6.03
C TYR A 180 -24.37 6.71 7.40
N ARG A 181 -24.69 5.90 8.41
CA ARG A 181 -24.35 6.19 9.80
C ARG A 181 -23.36 5.13 10.23
N VAL A 182 -22.15 5.54 10.60
CA VAL A 182 -21.06 4.62 10.93
C VAL A 182 -20.50 4.95 12.30
N LYS A 183 -20.12 3.91 13.05
CA LYS A 183 -19.29 4.03 14.23
C LYS A 183 -17.84 3.82 13.80
N VAL A 184 -16.97 4.75 14.18
CA VAL A 184 -15.55 4.71 13.85
C VAL A 184 -14.70 4.86 15.10
N LYS A 185 -13.49 4.33 15.03
CA LYS A 185 -12.40 4.68 15.94
C LYS A 185 -11.54 5.74 15.26
N VAL A 186 -11.35 6.86 15.94
CA VAL A 186 -10.61 8.04 15.49
C VAL A 186 -9.23 8.02 16.13
N TYR A 187 -8.19 8.21 15.32
CA TYR A 187 -6.81 8.24 15.74
C TYR A 187 -6.23 9.61 15.38
N PRO A 188 -6.15 10.55 16.34
CA PRO A 188 -5.62 11.88 16.08
C PRO A 188 -4.20 11.83 15.51
N GLN A 189 -3.96 12.62 14.45
CA GLN A 189 -2.63 12.77 13.86
C GLN A 189 -2.21 14.24 13.86
N ALA A 190 -0.89 14.47 13.79
CA ALA A 190 -0.32 15.80 13.68
C ALA A 190 -0.43 16.40 12.26
N LYS A 191 -0.70 15.58 11.24
CA LYS A 191 -0.75 15.99 9.83
C LYS A 191 -1.86 15.25 9.08
N PRO A 192 -2.44 15.85 8.04
CA PRO A 192 -3.39 15.16 7.16
C PRO A 192 -2.80 13.89 6.52
N THR A 193 -3.64 12.89 6.32
CA THR A 193 -3.32 11.63 5.62
C THR A 193 -3.13 11.83 4.12
N ASN A 194 -3.75 12.86 3.53
CA ASN A 194 -3.58 13.27 2.14
C ASN A 194 -3.81 14.78 1.96
N TYR A 195 -3.51 15.31 0.77
CA TYR A 195 -3.55 16.75 0.48
C TYR A 195 -4.96 17.32 0.23
N VAL A 196 -5.98 16.46 0.06
CA VAL A 196 -7.37 16.84 -0.23
C VAL A 196 -8.15 17.06 1.07
N ASN A 197 -7.72 16.44 2.16
CA ASN A 197 -8.44 16.49 3.42
C ASN A 197 -8.35 17.82 4.14
N ASN A 198 -9.43 18.15 4.83
CA ASN A 198 -9.53 19.26 5.78
C ASN A 198 -9.47 18.81 7.25
N HIS A 199 -9.12 17.56 7.52
CA HIS A 199 -8.90 16.98 8.85
C HIS A 199 -7.52 16.30 8.92
N THR A 200 -7.06 16.03 10.14
CA THR A 200 -5.81 15.27 10.36
C THR A 200 -6.07 13.83 10.82
N ASP A 201 -7.28 13.51 11.26
CA ASP A 201 -7.53 12.22 11.89
C ASP A 201 -7.46 11.03 10.92
N LYS A 202 -7.03 9.88 11.45
CA LYS A 202 -7.15 8.58 10.78
C LYS A 202 -8.38 7.87 11.33
N PHE A 203 -9.22 7.34 10.44
CA PHE A 203 -10.48 6.68 10.81
C PHE A 203 -10.43 5.18 10.53
N ARG A 204 -10.93 4.38 11.47
CA ARG A 204 -11.16 2.94 11.28
C ARG A 204 -12.62 2.61 11.54
N LEU A 205 -13.22 1.83 10.66
CA LEU A 205 -14.59 1.37 10.86
C LEU A 205 -14.64 0.46 12.10
N VAL A 206 -15.57 0.74 13.00
CA VAL A 206 -16.00 -0.19 14.05
C VAL A 206 -17.23 -0.93 13.56
N GLU A 207 -18.24 -0.20 13.07
CA GLU A 207 -19.51 -0.78 12.63
C GLU A 207 -20.24 0.16 11.65
N VAL A 208 -20.95 -0.40 10.67
CA VAL A 208 -21.95 0.33 9.89
C VAL A 208 -23.31 0.20 10.58
N LEU A 209 -23.82 1.31 11.13
CA LEU A 209 -25.06 1.34 11.89
C LEU A 209 -26.28 1.43 10.99
N SER A 210 -26.18 2.15 9.86
CA SER A 210 -27.19 2.16 8.80
C SER A 210 -26.61 2.56 7.45
N ALA A 211 -27.30 2.16 6.38
CA ALA A 211 -27.00 2.58 5.02
C ALA A 211 -28.30 2.75 4.23
N THR A 212 -28.49 3.92 3.64
CA THR A 212 -29.70 4.28 2.89
C THR A 212 -29.30 4.74 1.50
N ARG A 213 -29.87 4.12 0.45
CA ARG A 213 -29.69 4.59 -0.92
C ARG A 213 -30.45 5.89 -1.10
N VAL A 214 -29.77 6.93 -1.58
CA VAL A 214 -30.38 8.25 -1.80
C VAL A 214 -30.63 8.58 -3.27
N GLY A 215 -29.94 7.91 -4.20
CA GLY A 215 -30.17 8.12 -5.63
C GLY A 215 -29.25 7.31 -6.54
N PRO A 216 -29.41 7.45 -7.86
CA PRO A 216 -28.41 6.99 -8.82
C PRO A 216 -27.16 7.88 -8.77
N MET A 217 -26.02 7.37 -9.22
CA MET A 217 -24.84 8.20 -9.48
C MET A 217 -25.13 9.23 -10.59
N PRO A 218 -24.71 10.50 -10.45
CA PRO A 218 -24.86 11.50 -11.51
C PRO A 218 -24.15 11.07 -12.79
N GLY A 219 -24.79 11.23 -13.95
CA GLY A 219 -24.21 10.92 -15.26
C GLY A 219 -24.39 9.49 -15.77
N GLN A 220 -25.27 8.70 -15.14
CA GLN A 220 -25.85 7.47 -15.70
C GLN A 220 -27.18 7.75 -16.41
#